data_AF-A0A7V6QQ72-F1
#
_entry.id   AF-A0A7V6QQ72-F1
#
_cell.length_a   1.000
_cell.length_b   1.000
_cell.length_c   1.000
_cell.angle_alpha   90.00
_cell.angle_beta   90.00
_cell.angle_gamma   90.00
#
_symmetry.space_group_name_H-M   'P 1'
#
loop_
_entity.id
_entity.type
_entity.pdbx_description
1 polymer ?
#
loop_
_entity_poly.entity_id
_entity_poly.type
_entity_poly.pdbx_seq_one_letter_code
_entity_poly.pdbx_strand_id
1 'polypeptide(L)' 'MANASNKLLVPGVEKFVEQMKYEIASEFGVTLGANTTSRGNGSVGGEVTKRLIRQAMSNSNLT' A
#
# COMPACT_ATOMS: atom_id res chain seq x y z
N MET A 1 9.95 -3.01 18.73
CA MET A 1 8.88 -2.48 17.87
C MET A 1 9.51 -1.89 16.61
N ALA A 2 9.18 -2.42 15.43
CA ALA A 2 9.65 -1.86 14.16
C ALA A 2 8.68 -0.74 13.73
N ASN A 3 9.12 0.50 13.91
CA ASN A 3 8.37 1.67 13.48
C ASN A 3 8.65 1.88 11.98
N ALA A 4 8.02 1.07 11.12
CA ALA A 4 8.14 1.18 9.66
C ALA A 4 7.30 2.36 9.17
N SER A 5 7.76 3.58 9.46
CA SER A 5 7.23 4.80 8.87
C SER A 5 7.75 4.89 7.43
N ASN A 6 7.08 4.23 6.49
CA ASN A 6 7.34 4.46 5.06
C ASN A 6 6.81 5.86 4.71
N LYS A 7 7.63 6.89 4.96
CA LYS A 7 7.31 8.26 4.60
C LYS A 7 7.12 8.33 3.09
N LEU A 8 5.97 8.82 2.65
CA LEU A 8 5.69 9.01 1.24
C LEU A 8 6.71 10.00 0.66
N LEU A 9 7.42 9.57 -0.38
CA LEU A 9 8.51 10.34 -0.98
C LEU A 9 8.00 11.37 -2.00
N VAL A 10 6.78 11.18 -2.51
CA VAL A 10 6.17 12.03 -3.54
C VAL A 10 5.11 12.92 -2.90
N PRO A 11 5.27 14.26 -2.92
CA PRO A 11 4.25 15.18 -2.42
C PRO A 11 2.90 14.97 -3.12
N GLY A 12 1.81 14.94 -2.36
CA GLY A 12 0.44 14.83 -2.89
C GLY A 12 -0.05 13.41 -3.22
N VAL A 13 0.80 12.38 -3.12
CA VAL A 13 0.41 10.99 -3.40
C VAL A 13 -0.42 10.35 -2.27
N GLU A 14 -0.48 11.00 -1.11
CA GLU A 14 -1.15 10.53 0.11
C GLU A 14 -2.57 10.05 -0.15
N LYS A 15 -3.40 10.88 -0.82
CA LYS A 15 -4.80 10.54 -1.07
C LYS A 15 -4.96 9.29 -1.94
N PHE A 16 -4.11 9.15 -2.96
CA PHE A 16 -4.16 8.02 -3.88
C PHE A 16 -3.71 6.72 -3.19
N VAL A 17 -2.62 6.78 -2.42
CA VAL A 17 -2.13 5.63 -1.66
C VAL A 17 -3.15 5.22 -0.58
N GLU A 18 -3.79 6.20 0.06
CA GLU A 18 -4.81 5.96 1.06
C GLU A 18 -6.04 5.26 0.47
N GLN A 19 -6.49 5.69 -0.71
CA GLN A 19 -7.58 5.03 -1.43
C GLN A 19 -7.23 3.58 -1.78
N MET A 20 -6.07 3.35 -2.41
CA MET A 20 -5.62 1.99 -2.74
C MET A 20 -5.50 1.11 -1.50
N LYS A 21 -5.03 1.65 -0.38
CA LYS A 21 -4.91 0.93 0.89
C LYS A 21 -6.27 0.38 1.33
N TYR A 22 -7.34 1.18 1.27
CA TYR A 22 -8.67 0.74 1.67
C TYR A 22 -9.33 -0.20 0.65
N GLU A 23 -9.09 0.01 -0.64
CA GLU A 23 -9.55 -0.90 -1.70
C GLU A 23 -8.94 -2.31 -1.50
N ILE A 24 -7.61 -2.39 -1.34
CA ILE A 24 -6.90 -3.66 -1.10
C ILE A 24 -7.32 -4.29 0.22
N ALA A 25 -7.47 -3.50 1.29
CA ALA A 25 -7.93 -4.00 2.58
C ALA A 25 -9.31 -4.67 2.45
N SER A 26 -10.20 -4.07 1.66
CA SER A 26 -11.52 -4.63 1.37
C SER A 26 -11.43 -5.91 0.54
N GLU A 27 -10.60 -5.93 -0.51
CA GLU A 27 -10.35 -7.13 -1.33
C GLU A 27 -9.80 -8.31 -0.51
N PHE A 28 -8.93 -8.04 0.46
CA PHE A 28 -8.29 -9.06 1.29
C PHE A 28 -9.12 -9.43 2.52
N GLY A 29 -10.28 -8.80 2.74
CA GLY A 29 -11.10 -9.00 3.93
C GLY A 29 -10.41 -8.58 5.23
N VAL A 30 -9.45 -7.64 5.15
CA VAL A 30 -8.69 -7.15 6.29
C VAL A 30 -9.28 -5.83 6.77
N THR A 31 -9.74 -5.80 8.01
CA THR A 31 -10.04 -4.52 8.67
C THR A 31 -8.73 -3.92 9.17
N LEU A 32 -8.34 -2.73 8.74
CA LEU A 32 -7.10 -2.11 9.21
C LEU A 32 -7.29 -1.54 10.62
N GLY A 33 -6.32 -1.79 11.51
CA GLY A 33 -6.37 -1.24 12.85
C GLY A 33 -5.41 -1.92 13.82
N ALA A 34 -5.32 -1.37 15.03
CA ALA A 34 -4.44 -1.87 16.09
C ALA A 34 -4.81 -3.29 16.56
N ASN A 35 -6.10 -3.66 16.46
CA ASN A 35 -6.60 -4.99 16.84
C ASN A 35 -6.40 -6.06 15.76
N THR A 36 -5.97 -5.66 14.56
CA THR A 36 -5.73 -6.58 13.45
C THR A 36 -4.33 -7.13 13.52
N THR A 37 -4.16 -8.40 13.16
CA THR A 37 -2.85 -9.05 13.17
C THR A 37 -1.84 -8.25 12.36
N SER A 38 -0.58 -8.20 12.83
CA SER A 38 0.49 -7.49 12.14
C SER A 38 0.69 -8.01 10.71
N ARG A 39 0.45 -9.31 10.48
CA ARG A 39 0.47 -9.91 9.14
C ARG A 39 -0.69 -9.43 8.26
N GLY A 40 -1.90 -9.26 8.81
CA GLY A 40 -3.03 -8.71 8.07
C GLY A 40 -2.81 -7.25 7.68
N ASN A 41 -2.37 -6.41 8.62
CA ASN A 41 -2.01 -5.02 8.30
C ASN A 41 -0.84 -4.96 7.29
N GLY A 42 0.16 -5.83 7.46
CA GLY A 42 1.32 -5.91 6.58
C GLY A 42 1.02 -6.40 5.17
N SER A 43 0.04 -7.31 4.98
CA SER A 43 -0.31 -7.82 3.65
C SER A 43 -0.90 -6.74 2.76
N VAL A 44 -1.70 -5.83 3.33
CA VAL A 44 -2.27 -4.68 2.60
C VAL A 44 -1.16 -3.73 2.12
N GLY A 45 -0.24 -3.32 3.00
CA GLY A 45 0.87 -2.43 2.63
C GLY A 45 1.82 -3.04 1.60
N GLY A 46 2.06 -4.35 1.71
CA GLY A 46 2.86 -5.09 0.73
C GLY A 46 2.23 -5.10 -0.66
N GLU A 47 0.91 -5.27 -0.76
CA GLU A 47 0.20 -5.26 -2.04
C GLU A 47 0.12 -3.86 -2.67
N VAL A 48 -0.08 -2.81 -1.86
CA VAL A 48 0.00 -1.41 -2.32
C VAL A 48 1.34 -1.18 -3.03
N THR A 49 2.45 -1.59 -2.40
CA THR A 49 3.80 -1.45 -2.96
C THR A 49 3.95 -2.24 -4.26
N LYS A 50 3.45 -3.48 -4.31
CA LYS A 50 3.49 -4.31 -5.53
C LYS A 50 2.72 -3.68 -6.69
N ARG A 51 1.52 -3.15 -6.45
CA ARG A 51 0.71 -2.49 -7.50
C ARG A 51 1.40 -1.22 -8.01
N LEU A 52 1.95 -0.41 -7.11
CA LEU A 52 2.72 0.78 -7.47
C LEU A 52 3.94 0.44 -8.35
N ILE A 53 4.72 -0.56 -7.97
CA ILE A 53 5.89 -1.00 -8.76
C ILE A 53 5.42 -1.56 -10.11
N ARG A 54 4.36 -2.37 -10.16
CA ARG A 54 3.78 -2.87 -11.41
C ARG A 54 3.34 -1.73 -12.35
N GLN A 55 2.66 -0.72 -11.84
CA GLN A 55 2.26 0.45 -12.62
C GLN A 55 3.48 1.23 -13.12
N ALA A 56 4.49 1.44 -12.27
CA ALA A 56 5.72 2.11 -12.65
C ALA A 56 6.49 1.34 -13.74
N MET A 57 6.61 0.01 -13.60
CA MET A 57 7.24 -0.88 -14.60
C MET A 57 6.47 -0.89 -15.93
N SER A 58 5.14 -0.94 -15.88
CA SER A 58 4.31 -0.87 -17.09
C SER A 58 4.48 0.46 -17.82
N ASN A 59 4.64 1.55 -17.09
CA ASN A 59 4.83 2.88 -17.67
C ASN A 59 6.27 3.14 -18.15
N SER A 60 7.25 2.34 -17.70
CA SER A 60 8.65 2.45 -18.12
C SER A 60 9.00 1.62 -19.37
N ASN A 61 8.06 0.81 -19.88
CA ASN A 61 8.22 0.05 -21.13
C ASN A 61 7.76 0.83 -22.39
N LEU A 62 7.93 2.17 -22.41
CA LEU A 62 7.55 3.04 -23.55
C LEU A 62 8.72 3.83 -24.16
N THR A 63 9.97 3.39 -23.96
CA THR A 63 11.13 3.94 -24.69
C THR A 63 12.09 2.83 -25.11
#